data_AF-A0A9R1H3Q6-F1
#
_entry.id   AF-A0A9R1H3Q6-F1
#
_cell.length_a   1.000
_cell.length_b   1.000
_cell.length_c   1.000
_cell.angle_alpha   90.00
_cell.angle_beta   90.00
_cell.angle_gamma   90.00
#
_symmetry.space_group_name_H-M   'P 1'
#
loop_
_entity.id
_entity.type
_entity.pdbx_description
1 polymer ?
#
loop_
_entity_poly.entity_id
_entity_poly.type
_entity_poly.pdbx_seq_one_letter_code
_entity_poly.pdbx_strand_id
1 'polypeptide(L)'
;MERSAAGASYQRFPRVRIRELKDEYAKFELKDTDASMANALRRVMIAEVPTVAIDLVEIESNSSVLNDEFLAHRLGLIPLTSSAAMSMRFSRDCDACDGDGSCEYCSVEFHLAARATDSGQTLEVTSTKDLRSTDPKVCPVDQQREYQQALGNVDAYEPDAAGDHRGILIVKLRRGQELRLRAIARKGIGKDHAKWSPAATVTFMYEPDICINQELMETLTLEEKQSWVESSPTKVFDIDPVTQQ
;
A
#
# COMPACT_ATOMS: atom_id res chain seq x y z
N MET A 1 31.15 -28.68 5.33
CA MET A 1 31.43 -28.73 6.77
C MET A 1 32.78 -28.06 6.99
N GLU A 2 32.79 -26.75 7.24
CA GLU A 2 33.97 -26.03 7.75
C GLU A 2 33.47 -25.00 8.76
N ARG A 3 33.61 -25.37 10.04
CA ARG A 3 33.56 -24.43 11.15
C ARG A 3 35.02 -24.11 11.49
N SER A 4 35.48 -22.91 11.19
CA SER A 4 36.44 -22.19 12.04
C SER A 4 36.66 -20.77 11.52
N ALA A 5 36.13 -19.77 12.23
CA ALA A 5 36.84 -18.53 12.51
C ALA A 5 36.14 -17.80 13.66
N ALA A 6 36.96 -17.34 14.60
CA ALA A 6 36.65 -16.67 15.84
C ALA A 6 35.53 -15.62 15.76
N GLY A 7 34.80 -15.48 16.87
CA GLY A 7 33.82 -14.42 17.13
C GLY A 7 34.45 -13.03 17.19
N ALA A 8 34.84 -12.50 16.04
CA ALA A 8 34.90 -11.06 15.84
C ALA A 8 33.47 -10.62 15.52
N SER A 9 32.89 -9.74 16.33
CA SER A 9 31.69 -9.00 15.97
C SER A 9 32.06 -8.07 14.81
N TYR A 10 32.12 -8.60 13.59
CA TYR A 10 32.25 -7.78 12.40
C TYR A 10 31.08 -6.82 12.41
N GLN A 11 31.40 -5.53 12.51
CA GLN A 11 30.42 -4.48 12.32
C GLN A 11 29.98 -4.59 10.86
N ARG A 12 28.82 -5.20 10.65
CA ARG A 12 28.25 -5.40 9.33
C ARG A 12 27.69 -4.07 8.86
N PHE A 13 28.08 -3.65 7.68
CA PHE A 13 27.58 -2.43 7.04
C PHE A 13 26.66 -2.86 5.90
N PRO A 14 25.33 -2.87 6.11
CA PRO A 14 24.40 -3.29 5.08
C PRO A 14 24.53 -2.39 3.86
N ARG A 15 24.56 -2.98 2.67
CA ARG A 15 24.59 -2.25 1.40
C ARG A 15 23.23 -2.37 0.72
N VAL A 16 22.65 -1.25 0.34
CA VAL A 16 21.37 -1.18 -0.36
C VAL A 16 21.62 -0.80 -1.82
N ARG A 17 21.06 -1.57 -2.75
CA ARG A 17 21.05 -1.24 -4.18
C ARG A 17 19.62 -1.19 -4.68
N ILE A 18 19.17 -0.02 -5.11
CA ILE A 18 17.82 0.14 -5.68
C ILE A 18 17.83 -0.46 -7.09
N ARG A 19 16.92 -1.42 -7.35
CA ARG A 19 16.71 -2.00 -8.69
C ARG A 19 15.67 -1.20 -9.47
N GLU A 20 14.56 -0.89 -8.81
CA GLU A 20 13.41 -0.25 -9.44
C GLU A 20 12.70 0.62 -8.41
N LEU A 21 12.38 1.85 -8.77
CA LEU A 21 11.60 2.77 -7.95
C LEU A 21 10.49 3.37 -8.82
N LYS A 22 9.25 3.08 -8.46
CA LYS A 22 8.03 3.65 -9.05
C LYS A 22 7.18 4.24 -7.94
N ASP A 23 6.13 4.97 -8.32
CA ASP A 23 5.24 5.65 -7.37
C ASP A 23 4.54 4.68 -6.41
N GLU A 24 4.13 3.50 -6.90
CA GLU A 24 3.36 2.51 -6.13
C GLU A 24 4.21 1.37 -5.55
N TYR A 25 5.45 1.18 -6.00
CA TYR A 25 6.32 0.13 -5.47
C TYR A 25 7.81 0.42 -5.63
N ALA A 26 8.60 -0.18 -4.74
CA ALA A 26 10.05 -0.16 -4.77
C ALA A 26 10.61 -1.58 -4.72
N LYS A 27 11.66 -1.85 -5.50
CA LYS A 27 12.46 -3.08 -5.44
C LYS A 27 13.90 -2.71 -5.19
N PHE A 28 14.50 -3.31 -4.17
CA PHE A 28 15.91 -3.10 -3.83
C PHE A 28 16.55 -4.40 -3.36
N GLU A 29 17.86 -4.50 -3.56
CA GLU A 29 18.72 -5.54 -3.01
C GLU A 29 19.32 -5.05 -1.69
N LEU A 30 19.43 -5.97 -0.72
CA LEU A 30 20.08 -5.74 0.56
C LEU A 30 21.21 -6.76 0.71
N LYS A 31 22.46 -6.28 0.75
CA LYS A 31 23.69 -7.10 0.86
C LYS A 31 24.38 -6.86 2.20
N ASP A 32 25.29 -7.78 2.55
CA ASP A 32 26.13 -7.72 3.75
C ASP A 32 25.32 -7.66 5.07
N THR A 33 24.22 -8.40 5.14
CA THR A 33 23.35 -8.47 6.32
C THR A 33 22.72 -9.85 6.51
N ASP A 34 22.20 -10.09 7.70
CA ASP A 34 21.37 -11.26 8.01
C ASP A 34 19.92 -11.07 7.64
N ALA A 35 19.22 -12.19 7.49
CA ALA A 35 17.78 -12.26 7.34
C ALA A 35 17.01 -11.65 8.53
N SER A 36 17.61 -11.60 9.73
CA SER A 36 17.03 -10.95 10.90
C SER A 36 16.82 -9.45 10.67
N MET A 37 17.80 -8.78 10.03
CA MET A 37 17.70 -7.36 9.67
C MET A 37 16.66 -7.12 8.58
N ALA A 38 16.65 -7.96 7.53
CA ALA A 38 15.65 -7.87 6.47
C ALA A 38 14.23 -8.06 7.01
N ASN A 39 14.04 -9.04 7.91
CA ASN A 39 12.77 -9.29 8.56
C ASN A 39 12.39 -8.16 9.54
N ALA A 40 13.35 -7.55 10.23
CA ALA A 40 13.11 -6.39 11.07
C ALA A 40 12.60 -5.20 10.23
N LEU A 41 13.29 -4.85 9.13
CA LEU A 41 12.85 -3.82 8.19
C LEU A 41 11.44 -4.09 7.67
N ARG A 42 11.17 -5.33 7.21
CA ARG A 42 9.84 -5.74 6.77
C ARG A 42 8.78 -5.51 7.84
N ARG A 43 9.05 -5.89 9.09
CA ARG A 43 8.09 -5.73 10.22
C ARG A 43 7.84 -4.26 10.54
N VAL A 44 8.89 -3.45 10.56
CA VAL A 44 8.78 -2.00 10.80
C VAL A 44 7.95 -1.33 9.70
N MET A 45 8.22 -1.66 8.43
CA MET A 45 7.48 -1.13 7.29
C MET A 45 5.98 -1.43 7.35
N ILE A 46 5.60 -2.63 7.80
CA ILE A 46 4.18 -3.04 7.89
C ILE A 46 3.51 -2.46 9.14
N ALA A 47 4.19 -2.47 10.29
CA ALA A 47 3.53 -2.32 11.58
C ALA A 47 3.83 -1.02 12.33
N GLU A 48 4.97 -0.37 12.09
CA GLU A 48 5.45 0.73 12.94
C GLU A 48 5.48 2.08 12.24
N VAL A 49 5.43 2.11 10.90
CA VAL A 49 5.32 3.35 10.14
C VAL A 49 3.93 3.97 10.37
N PRO A 50 3.84 5.21 10.88
CA PRO A 50 2.56 5.83 11.17
C PRO A 50 1.89 6.39 9.92
N THR A 51 0.58 6.20 9.84
CA THR A 51 -0.29 6.70 8.76
C THR A 51 -1.55 7.32 9.33
N VAL A 52 -2.39 7.90 8.46
CA VAL A 52 -3.69 8.46 8.84
C VAL A 52 -4.80 7.61 8.23
N ALA A 53 -5.79 7.22 9.03
CA ALA A 53 -6.97 6.48 8.59
C ALA A 53 -8.21 6.90 9.37
N ILE A 54 -9.40 6.65 8.81
CA ILE A 54 -10.67 6.91 9.50
C ILE A 54 -10.81 5.99 10.71
N ASP A 55 -11.09 6.59 11.87
CA ASP A 55 -11.16 5.87 13.15
C ASP A 55 -12.55 5.91 13.77
N LEU A 56 -13.14 7.10 13.84
CA LEU A 56 -14.48 7.29 14.37
C LEU A 56 -15.42 7.70 13.23
N VAL A 57 -16.61 7.09 13.19
CA VAL A 57 -17.67 7.43 12.23
C VAL A 57 -18.95 7.67 13.01
N GLU A 58 -19.48 8.87 12.88
CA GLU A 58 -20.73 9.32 13.45
C GLU A 58 -21.77 9.41 12.34
N ILE A 59 -22.78 8.56 12.42
CA ILE A 59 -23.84 8.49 11.42
C ILE A 59 -25.01 9.35 11.91
N GLU A 60 -25.35 10.38 11.13
CA GLU A 60 -26.50 11.24 11.40
C GLU A 60 -27.80 10.63 10.85
N SER A 61 -27.73 10.06 9.64
CA SER A 61 -28.85 9.38 9.00
C SER A 61 -28.32 8.28 8.07
N ASN A 62 -28.81 7.05 8.26
CA ASN A 62 -28.59 5.95 7.33
C ASN A 62 -29.92 5.26 7.04
N SER A 63 -30.38 5.38 5.79
CA SER A 63 -31.53 4.63 5.26
C SER A 63 -31.11 3.69 4.12
N SER A 64 -29.81 3.43 4.00
CA SER A 64 -29.26 2.48 3.05
C SER A 64 -29.51 1.02 3.47
N VAL A 65 -29.14 0.09 2.60
CA VAL A 65 -29.25 -1.36 2.88
C VAL A 65 -28.11 -1.86 3.76
N LEU A 66 -27.00 -1.12 3.85
CA LEU A 66 -25.86 -1.51 4.66
C LEU A 66 -26.02 -0.99 6.08
N ASN A 67 -25.75 -1.86 7.06
CA ASN A 67 -25.74 -1.47 8.45
C ASN A 67 -24.58 -0.52 8.74
N ASP A 68 -24.75 0.25 9.80
CA ASP A 68 -23.84 1.28 10.29
C ASP A 68 -22.42 0.74 10.52
N GLU A 69 -22.30 -0.43 11.16
CA GLU A 69 -21.02 -1.06 11.46
C GLU A 69 -20.24 -1.46 10.20
N PHE A 70 -20.94 -1.90 9.16
CA PHE A 70 -20.32 -2.26 7.88
C PHE A 70 -19.86 -1.01 7.12
N LEU A 71 -20.65 0.06 7.16
CA LEU A 71 -20.26 1.34 6.57
C LEU A 71 -19.03 1.92 7.26
N ALA A 72 -19.02 1.96 8.60
CA ALA A 72 -17.90 2.43 9.39
C ALA A 72 -16.63 1.62 9.12
N HIS A 73 -16.73 0.28 9.09
CA HIS A 73 -15.60 -0.59 8.78
C HIS A 73 -15.04 -0.35 7.36
N ARG A 74 -15.91 -0.17 6.36
CA ARG A 74 -15.47 0.14 4.99
C ARG A 74 -14.79 1.50 4.88
N LEU A 75 -15.35 2.52 5.51
CA LEU A 75 -14.76 3.86 5.56
C LEU A 75 -13.39 3.83 6.24
N GLY A 76 -13.23 3.03 7.30
CA GLY A 76 -11.96 2.82 7.98
C GLY A 76 -10.86 2.24 7.10
N LEU A 77 -11.21 1.48 6.05
CA LEU A 77 -10.26 0.84 5.13
C LEU A 77 -9.97 1.64 3.85
N ILE A 78 -10.57 2.83 3.69
CA ILE A 78 -10.25 3.71 2.56
C ILE A 78 -8.84 4.29 2.80
N PRO A 79 -7.86 4.05 1.90
CA PRO A 79 -6.53 4.59 2.07
C PRO A 79 -6.57 6.11 1.88
N LEU A 80 -6.01 6.82 2.88
CA LEU A 80 -5.86 8.26 2.87
C LEU A 80 -4.41 8.66 2.64
N THR A 81 -4.22 9.86 2.10
CA THR A 81 -2.91 10.47 1.90
C THR A 81 -2.29 10.81 3.25
N SER A 82 -1.07 10.32 3.45
CA SER A 82 -0.38 10.39 4.76
C SER A 82 0.70 11.48 4.82
N SER A 83 0.64 12.49 3.95
CA SER A 83 1.64 13.58 3.90
C SER A 83 1.72 14.35 5.23
N ALA A 84 0.59 14.52 5.92
CA ALA A 84 0.49 15.17 7.22
C ALA A 84 0.71 14.21 8.41
N ALA A 85 0.85 12.90 8.19
CA ALA A 85 0.92 11.91 9.27
C ALA A 85 2.08 12.16 10.23
N MET A 86 3.22 12.63 9.73
CA MET A 86 4.39 12.93 10.57
C MET A 86 4.19 14.19 11.42
N SER A 87 3.48 15.20 10.93
CA SER A 87 3.18 16.43 11.69
C SER A 87 2.04 16.27 12.69
N MET A 88 1.12 15.32 12.46
CA MET A 88 0.02 15.06 13.38
C MET A 88 0.50 14.37 14.67
N ARG A 89 -0.16 14.69 15.78
CA ARG A 89 0.06 14.03 17.07
C ARG A 89 -0.80 12.77 17.17
N PHE A 90 -0.34 11.79 17.95
CA PHE A 90 -1.18 10.66 18.32
C PHE A 90 -2.28 11.13 19.26
N SER A 91 -3.51 10.61 19.08
CA SER A 91 -4.66 11.01 19.90
C SER A 91 -4.46 10.75 21.39
N ARG A 92 -3.69 9.70 21.74
CA ARG A 92 -3.36 9.33 23.14
C ARG A 92 -2.34 10.26 23.81
N ASP A 93 -1.54 10.96 23.01
CA ASP A 93 -0.45 11.83 23.47
C ASP A 93 -0.79 13.32 23.24
N CYS A 94 -2.07 13.62 23.04
CA CYS A 94 -2.53 14.96 22.69
C CYS A 94 -3.04 15.69 23.93
N ASP A 95 -2.19 16.54 24.51
CA ASP A 95 -2.51 17.36 25.69
C ASP A 95 -3.50 18.50 25.41
N ALA A 96 -3.79 18.78 24.14
CA ALA A 96 -4.63 19.90 23.70
C ALA A 96 -6.10 19.50 23.48
N CYS A 97 -6.48 18.25 23.74
CA CYS A 97 -7.87 17.81 23.60
C CYS A 97 -8.65 18.15 24.87
N ASP A 98 -9.59 19.10 24.78
CA ASP A 98 -10.45 19.56 25.89
C ASP A 98 -11.59 18.57 26.21
N GLY A 99 -11.31 17.26 26.15
CA GLY A 99 -12.24 16.19 26.54
C GLY A 99 -13.13 15.61 25.45
N ASP A 100 -13.16 16.20 24.24
CA ASP A 100 -13.91 15.69 23.08
C ASP A 100 -13.14 14.64 22.26
N GLY A 101 -11.83 14.55 22.46
CA GLY A 101 -10.96 13.60 21.75
C GLY A 101 -10.71 13.95 20.28
N SER A 102 -10.95 15.20 19.88
CA SER A 102 -10.67 15.69 18.52
C SER A 102 -10.15 17.12 18.54
N CYS A 103 -8.95 17.36 18.03
CA CYS A 103 -8.41 18.69 17.83
C CYS A 103 -7.74 18.81 16.46
N GLU A 104 -7.43 20.05 16.04
CA GLU A 104 -6.80 20.34 14.74
C GLU A 104 -5.43 19.68 14.57
N TYR A 105 -4.76 19.31 15.67
CA TYR A 105 -3.42 18.71 15.65
C TYR A 105 -3.43 17.18 15.63
N CYS A 106 -4.52 16.53 16.04
CA CYS A 106 -4.59 15.07 16.17
C CYS A 106 -5.64 14.40 15.27
N SER A 107 -6.53 15.18 14.65
CA SER A 107 -7.63 14.65 13.84
C SER A 107 -7.91 15.49 12.60
N VAL A 108 -8.42 14.84 11.56
CA VAL A 108 -8.99 15.48 10.37
C VAL A 108 -10.42 15.01 10.20
N GLU A 109 -11.34 15.96 9.99
CA GLU A 109 -12.76 15.67 9.81
C GLU A 109 -13.12 15.47 8.34
N PHE A 110 -14.01 14.51 8.10
CA PHE A 110 -14.59 14.16 6.83
C PHE A 110 -16.11 14.23 6.91
N HIS A 111 -16.74 14.73 5.85
CA HIS A 111 -18.18 14.78 5.73
C HIS A 111 -18.64 14.05 4.46
N LEU A 112 -19.70 13.27 4.61
CA LEU A 112 -20.37 12.61 3.49
C LEU A 112 -21.88 12.83 3.63
N ALA A 113 -22.48 13.38 2.58
CA ALA A 113 -23.92 13.59 2.48
C ALA A 113 -24.39 13.24 1.07
N ALA A 114 -25.11 12.13 0.95
CA ALA A 114 -25.65 11.65 -0.31
C ALA A 114 -27.14 11.30 -0.15
N ARG A 115 -27.96 11.70 -1.12
CA ARG A 115 -29.39 11.39 -1.18
C ARG A 115 -29.77 11.01 -2.61
N ALA A 116 -30.38 9.83 -2.77
CA ALA A 116 -30.82 9.36 -4.07
C ALA A 116 -32.24 9.89 -4.38
N THR A 117 -32.34 10.87 -5.27
CA THR A 117 -33.61 11.45 -5.72
C THR A 117 -34.20 10.74 -6.94
N ASP A 118 -33.35 10.17 -7.78
CA ASP A 118 -33.74 9.71 -9.11
C ASP A 118 -34.36 8.32 -9.09
N SER A 119 -35.46 8.15 -9.82
CA SER A 119 -36.25 6.91 -9.80
C SER A 119 -35.71 5.78 -10.67
N GLY A 120 -34.86 6.09 -11.65
CA GLY A 120 -34.39 5.12 -12.65
C GLY A 120 -32.94 4.64 -12.46
N GLN A 121 -32.13 5.35 -11.65
CA GLN A 121 -30.70 5.08 -11.54
C GLN A 121 -30.31 4.83 -10.09
N THR A 122 -29.41 3.86 -9.89
CA THR A 122 -28.76 3.63 -8.60
C THR A 122 -27.67 4.68 -8.41
N LEU A 123 -27.71 5.41 -7.30
CA LEU A 123 -26.65 6.35 -6.93
C LEU A 123 -25.48 5.55 -6.33
N GLU A 124 -24.32 5.63 -6.96
CA GLU A 124 -23.07 5.05 -6.44
C GLU A 124 -22.36 6.12 -5.61
N VAL A 125 -22.29 5.90 -4.30
CA VAL A 125 -21.59 6.79 -3.37
C VAL A 125 -20.13 6.37 -3.31
N THR A 126 -19.20 7.25 -3.66
CA THR A 126 -17.77 6.93 -3.79
C THR A 126 -16.86 7.86 -3.02
N SER A 127 -15.66 7.36 -2.67
CA SER A 127 -14.63 8.11 -1.96
C SER A 127 -14.27 9.41 -2.67
N THR A 128 -14.14 9.40 -4.00
CA THR A 128 -13.69 10.56 -4.77
C THR A 128 -14.72 11.69 -4.80
N LYS A 129 -16.01 11.37 -4.90
CA LYS A 129 -17.07 12.39 -5.13
C LYS A 129 -17.76 12.86 -3.86
N ASP A 130 -18.03 11.93 -2.94
CA ASP A 130 -18.96 12.16 -1.85
C ASP A 130 -18.29 12.35 -0.49
N LEU A 131 -17.07 11.81 -0.31
CA LEU A 131 -16.30 11.92 0.94
C LEU A 131 -15.40 13.16 0.88
N ARG A 132 -15.79 14.22 1.57
CA ARG A 132 -15.08 15.51 1.58
C ARG A 132 -14.24 15.65 2.84
N SER A 133 -12.95 15.97 2.66
CA SER A 133 -12.05 16.28 3.77
C SER A 133 -12.07 17.78 4.11
N THR A 134 -11.85 18.10 5.38
CA THR A 134 -11.61 19.47 5.83
C THR A 134 -10.19 19.94 5.52
N ASP A 135 -9.21 19.03 5.48
CA ASP A 135 -7.81 19.31 5.12
C ASP A 135 -7.48 18.66 3.76
N PRO A 136 -7.11 19.44 2.72
CA PRO A 136 -6.75 18.90 1.41
C PRO A 136 -5.49 18.01 1.43
N LYS A 137 -4.64 18.08 2.46
CA LYS A 137 -3.44 17.22 2.60
C LYS A 137 -3.78 15.78 2.98
N VAL A 138 -4.95 15.56 3.58
CA VAL A 138 -5.44 14.26 4.04
C VAL A 138 -6.76 14.00 3.32
N CYS A 139 -6.68 13.37 2.16
CA CYS A 139 -7.81 13.00 1.33
C CYS A 139 -7.67 11.54 0.86
N PRO A 140 -8.71 10.92 0.30
CA PRO A 140 -8.57 9.62 -0.35
C PRO A 140 -7.48 9.67 -1.44
N VAL A 141 -6.64 8.63 -1.52
CA VAL A 141 -5.52 8.58 -2.48
C VAL A 141 -5.98 8.78 -3.94
N ASP A 142 -7.20 8.33 -4.27
CA ASP A 142 -7.81 8.52 -5.59
C ASP A 142 -8.04 10.00 -5.93
N GLN A 143 -8.38 10.85 -4.95
CA GLN A 143 -8.61 12.29 -5.15
C GLN A 143 -7.30 13.06 -5.37
N GLN A 144 -6.20 12.65 -4.73
CA GLN A 144 -4.91 13.33 -4.89
C GLN A 144 -4.41 13.25 -6.34
N ARG A 145 -4.66 12.15 -7.04
CA ARG A 145 -4.30 11.98 -8.45
C ARG A 145 -5.02 12.98 -9.35
N GLU A 146 -6.31 13.21 -9.12
CA GLU A 146 -7.09 14.23 -9.84
C GLU A 146 -6.61 15.65 -9.53
N TYR A 147 -6.28 15.95 -8.27
CA TYR A 147 -5.76 17.25 -7.86
C TYR A 147 -4.38 17.56 -8.46
N GLN A 148 -3.47 16.57 -8.51
CA GLN A 148 -2.15 16.72 -9.13
C GLN A 148 -2.24 16.91 -10.66
N GLN A 149 -3.19 16.23 -11.32
CA GLN A 149 -3.51 16.46 -12.74
C GLN A 149 -4.06 17.86 -12.98
N ALA A 150 -4.94 18.37 -12.09
CA ALA A 150 -5.50 19.72 -12.19
C ALA A 150 -4.48 20.84 -11.96
N LEU A 151 -3.42 20.59 -11.18
CA LEU A 151 -2.32 21.52 -10.92
C LEU A 151 -1.26 21.58 -12.04
N GLY A 152 -1.44 20.83 -13.14
CA GLY A 152 -0.57 20.89 -14.31
C GLY A 152 0.85 20.39 -14.08
N ASN A 153 1.08 19.62 -13.02
CA ASN A 153 2.41 19.19 -12.62
C ASN A 153 2.56 17.66 -12.71
N VAL A 154 2.47 17.11 -13.92
CA VAL A 154 3.17 15.87 -14.28
C VAL A 154 3.42 15.81 -15.79
N ASP A 155 4.61 15.35 -16.16
CA ASP A 155 4.87 14.65 -17.42
C ASP A 155 3.71 13.69 -17.73
N ALA A 156 3.33 13.61 -19.00
CA ALA A 156 2.20 12.83 -19.49
C ALA A 156 2.31 11.34 -19.10
N TYR A 157 1.76 10.98 -17.94
CA TYR A 157 1.37 9.61 -17.64
C TYR A 157 0.20 9.30 -18.56
N GLU A 158 0.45 8.52 -19.62
CA GLU A 158 -0.63 8.00 -20.44
C GLU A 158 -1.56 7.18 -19.55
N PRO A 159 -2.84 7.57 -19.41
CA PRO A 159 -3.78 6.80 -18.63
C PRO A 159 -3.89 5.42 -19.29
N ASP A 160 -3.49 4.38 -18.57
CA ASP A 160 -3.78 3.00 -18.94
C ASP A 160 -5.26 2.93 -19.34
N ALA A 161 -5.47 2.42 -20.56
CA ALA A 161 -6.74 2.47 -21.26
C ALA A 161 -7.91 1.98 -20.39
N ALA A 162 -8.98 2.77 -20.36
CA ALA A 162 -10.34 2.33 -20.00
C ALA A 162 -10.60 1.89 -18.54
N GLY A 163 -9.84 2.40 -17.56
CA GLY A 163 -10.24 2.37 -16.15
C GLY A 163 -11.04 3.62 -15.78
N ASP A 164 -12.37 3.55 -15.78
CA ASP A 164 -13.25 4.59 -15.25
C ASP A 164 -12.86 4.87 -13.79
N HIS A 165 -12.20 6.02 -13.51
CA HIS A 165 -11.70 6.40 -12.19
C HIS A 165 -12.88 6.76 -11.26
N ARG A 166 -13.71 5.77 -10.93
CA ARG A 166 -14.94 5.99 -10.16
C ARG A 166 -14.69 6.20 -8.66
N GLY A 167 -13.44 6.13 -8.20
CA GLY A 167 -13.11 6.08 -6.78
C GLY A 167 -13.59 4.79 -6.12
N ILE A 168 -13.29 4.63 -4.84
CA ILE A 168 -13.70 3.47 -4.04
C ILE A 168 -15.19 3.59 -3.76
N LEU A 169 -15.97 2.60 -4.21
CA LEU A 169 -17.39 2.49 -3.88
C LEU A 169 -17.56 2.28 -2.37
N ILE A 170 -18.40 3.10 -1.74
CA ILE A 170 -18.75 3.02 -0.32
C ILE A 170 -20.10 2.31 -0.16
N VAL A 171 -21.14 2.81 -0.83
CA VAL A 171 -22.50 2.27 -0.78
C VAL A 171 -23.26 2.57 -2.07
N LYS A 172 -24.28 1.77 -2.37
CA LYS A 172 -25.23 2.04 -3.45
C LYS A 172 -26.57 2.41 -2.85
N LEU A 173 -27.13 3.55 -3.27
CA LEU A 173 -28.41 4.06 -2.80
C LEU A 173 -29.45 3.98 -3.92
N ARG A 174 -30.68 3.60 -3.57
CA ARG A 174 -31.86 3.70 -4.43
C ARG A 174 -32.74 4.88 -4.01
N ARG A 175 -33.65 5.27 -4.90
CA ARG A 175 -34.60 6.38 -4.69
C ARG A 175 -35.16 6.40 -3.26
N GLY A 176 -35.04 7.54 -2.60
CA GLY A 176 -35.55 7.77 -1.25
C GLY A 176 -34.58 7.39 -0.13
N GLN A 177 -33.48 6.71 -0.44
CA GLN A 177 -32.42 6.44 0.52
C GLN A 177 -31.43 7.60 0.59
N GLU A 178 -30.89 7.79 1.77
CA GLU A 178 -29.88 8.78 2.11
C GLU A 178 -28.85 8.20 3.07
N LEU A 179 -27.65 8.76 2.98
CA LEU A 179 -26.56 8.55 3.91
C LEU A 179 -25.95 9.91 4.26
N ARG A 180 -25.91 10.21 5.56
CA ARG A 180 -25.27 11.40 6.09
C ARG A 180 -24.44 11.04 7.31
N LEU A 181 -23.15 11.33 7.26
CA LEU A 181 -22.21 10.99 8.31
C LEU A 181 -21.06 12.00 8.41
N ARG A 182 -20.46 12.01 9.60
CA ARG A 182 -19.21 12.67 9.93
C ARG A 182 -18.19 11.59 10.29
N ALA A 183 -17.00 11.65 9.72
CA ALA A 183 -15.93 10.70 10.00
C ALA A 183 -14.67 11.45 10.46
N ILE A 184 -13.96 10.90 11.42
CA ILE A 184 -12.76 11.50 12.01
C ILE A 184 -11.59 10.57 11.73
N ALA A 185 -10.61 11.08 10.97
CA ALA A 185 -9.36 10.40 10.72
C ALA A 185 -8.31 10.77 11.75
N ARG A 186 -7.53 9.76 12.18
CA ARG A 186 -6.51 9.89 13.21
C ARG A 186 -5.22 9.21 12.77
N LYS A 187 -4.11 9.69 13.31
CA LYS A 187 -2.80 9.06 13.19
C LYS A 187 -2.76 7.75 13.98
N GLY A 188 -2.29 6.68 13.35
CA GLY A 188 -2.11 5.37 13.97
C GLY A 188 -0.99 4.57 13.31
N ILE A 189 -0.77 3.35 13.78
CA ILE A 189 0.25 2.43 13.27
C ILE A 189 -0.36 1.08 12.90
N GLY A 190 0.22 0.38 11.92
CA GLY A 190 -0.27 -0.91 11.45
C GLY A 190 -0.33 -2.00 12.53
N LYS A 191 0.47 -1.87 13.60
CA LYS A 191 0.44 -2.75 14.77
C LYS A 191 -0.89 -2.71 15.53
N ASP A 192 -1.54 -1.55 15.57
CA ASP A 192 -2.81 -1.35 16.29
C ASP A 192 -3.98 -1.87 15.43
N HIS A 193 -3.96 -1.57 14.12
CA HIS A 193 -4.93 -2.09 13.16
C HIS A 193 -4.39 -2.03 11.72
N ALA A 194 -4.74 -3.01 10.89
CA ALA A 194 -4.25 -3.12 9.50
C ALA A 194 -4.61 -1.92 8.61
N LYS A 195 -5.66 -1.16 8.98
CA LYS A 195 -6.06 0.09 8.29
C LYS A 195 -4.97 1.16 8.26
N TRP A 196 -4.03 1.11 9.21
CA TRP A 196 -2.89 2.01 9.28
C TRP A 196 -1.61 1.41 8.66
N SER A 197 -1.68 0.23 8.03
CA SER A 197 -0.54 -0.30 7.28
C SER A 197 -0.30 0.54 6.03
N PRO A 198 0.88 1.17 5.85
CA PRO A 198 1.18 1.98 4.66
C PRO A 198 1.45 1.13 3.42
N ALA A 199 1.77 -0.15 3.60
CA ALA A 199 2.16 -1.04 2.53
C ALA A 199 1.06 -2.08 2.28
N ALA A 200 0.71 -2.29 1.01
CA ALA A 200 -0.16 -3.38 0.59
C ALA A 200 0.52 -4.74 0.82
N THR A 201 1.81 -4.85 0.49
CA THR A 201 2.61 -6.04 0.76
C THR A 201 4.09 -5.68 0.87
N VAL A 202 4.80 -6.35 1.77
CA VAL A 202 6.27 -6.27 1.88
C VAL A 202 6.81 -7.68 2.02
N THR A 203 7.62 -8.08 1.05
CA THR A 203 8.23 -9.40 0.97
C THR A 203 9.70 -9.29 0.57
N PHE A 204 10.49 -10.28 0.94
CA PHE A 204 11.87 -10.42 0.50
C PHE A 204 12.14 -11.88 0.16
N MET A 205 13.08 -12.09 -0.77
CA MET A 205 13.54 -13.39 -1.21
C MET A 205 15.06 -13.37 -1.24
N TYR A 206 15.70 -14.50 -0.95
CA TYR A 206 17.13 -14.63 -1.16
C TYR A 206 17.45 -14.64 -2.65
N GLU A 207 18.57 -14.04 -3.02
CA GLU A 207 19.09 -14.20 -4.38
C GLU A 207 19.47 -15.68 -4.57
N PRO A 208 18.88 -16.38 -5.56
CA PRO A 208 19.21 -17.77 -5.80
C PRO A 208 20.64 -17.88 -6.35
N ASP A 209 21.47 -18.67 -5.68
CA ASP A 209 22.78 -19.06 -6.18
C ASP A 209 22.68 -20.41 -6.89
N ILE A 210 22.88 -20.41 -8.21
CA ILE A 210 22.71 -21.60 -9.05
C ILE A 210 24.08 -22.01 -9.58
N CYS A 211 24.63 -23.06 -9.00
CA CYS A 211 25.87 -23.69 -9.45
C CYS A 211 25.56 -24.81 -10.44
N ILE A 212 26.07 -24.68 -11.66
CA ILE A 212 25.95 -25.71 -12.70
C ILE A 212 27.15 -26.66 -12.59
N ASN A 213 26.89 -27.96 -12.51
CA ASN A 213 27.96 -28.97 -12.58
C ASN A 213 28.38 -29.17 -14.04
N GLN A 214 29.56 -28.66 -14.39
CA GLN A 214 30.10 -28.71 -15.75
C GLN A 214 30.34 -30.14 -16.24
N GLU A 215 30.84 -31.04 -15.38
CA GLU A 215 31.14 -32.43 -15.77
C GLU A 215 29.87 -33.16 -16.20
N LEU A 216 28.76 -32.95 -15.50
CA LEU A 216 27.48 -33.55 -15.85
C LEU A 216 26.89 -32.91 -17.12
N MET A 217 27.02 -31.59 -17.27
CA MET A 217 26.54 -30.87 -18.45
C MET A 217 27.27 -31.28 -19.73
N GLU A 218 28.54 -31.68 -19.65
CA GLU A 218 29.30 -32.21 -20.79
C GLU A 218 28.81 -33.57 -21.26
N THR A 219 28.19 -34.36 -20.37
CA THR A 219 27.60 -35.67 -20.74
C THR A 219 26.28 -35.56 -21.50
N LEU A 220 25.61 -34.40 -21.45
CA LEU A 220 24.31 -34.19 -22.06
C LEU A 220 24.41 -33.83 -23.55
N THR A 221 23.47 -34.34 -24.33
CA THR A 221 23.30 -33.96 -25.74
C THR A 221 22.77 -32.54 -25.87
N LEU A 222 22.92 -31.94 -27.06
CA LEU A 222 22.47 -30.57 -27.33
C LEU A 222 20.95 -30.41 -27.17
N GLU A 223 20.18 -31.43 -27.54
CA GLU A 223 18.71 -31.46 -27.36
C GLU A 223 18.32 -31.49 -25.87
N GLU A 224 19.04 -32.25 -25.05
CA GLU A 224 18.83 -32.30 -23.60
C GLU A 224 19.20 -30.98 -22.92
N LYS A 225 20.27 -30.32 -23.37
CA LYS A 225 20.64 -28.97 -22.89
C LYS A 225 19.57 -27.94 -23.23
N GLN A 226 19.01 -27.99 -24.45
CA GLN A 226 17.92 -27.11 -24.85
C GLN A 226 16.66 -27.33 -24.01
N SER A 227 16.25 -28.60 -23.82
CA SER A 227 15.13 -28.96 -22.95
C SER A 227 15.35 -28.50 -21.50
N TRP A 228 16.59 -28.61 -21.00
CA TRP A 228 16.94 -28.11 -19.67
C TRP A 228 16.81 -26.58 -19.56
N VAL A 229 17.31 -25.83 -20.55
CA VAL A 229 17.14 -24.36 -20.59
C VAL A 229 15.66 -23.99 -20.67
N GLU A 230 14.88 -24.67 -21.51
CA GLU A 230 13.43 -24.47 -21.65
C GLU A 230 12.65 -24.81 -20.38
N SER A 231 13.16 -25.71 -19.54
CA SER A 231 12.54 -26.04 -18.25
C SER A 231 12.57 -24.88 -17.24
N SER A 232 13.42 -23.87 -17.47
CA SER A 232 13.57 -22.70 -16.58
C SER A 232 12.36 -21.74 -16.71
N PRO A 233 11.54 -21.56 -15.65
CA PRO A 233 10.31 -20.74 -15.73
C PRO A 233 10.59 -19.26 -16.03
N THR A 234 11.73 -18.77 -15.56
CA THR A 234 12.16 -17.37 -15.70
C THR A 234 13.21 -17.19 -16.79
N LYS A 235 13.52 -18.22 -17.59
CA LYS A 235 14.50 -18.19 -18.69
C LYS A 235 15.83 -17.57 -18.27
N VAL A 236 16.36 -18.03 -17.13
CA VAL A 236 17.60 -17.49 -16.54
C VAL A 236 18.84 -18.03 -17.24
N PHE A 237 18.73 -19.21 -17.85
CA PHE A 237 19.81 -19.86 -18.57
C PHE A 237 19.67 -19.60 -20.07
N ASP A 238 20.81 -19.56 -20.73
CA ASP A 238 20.91 -19.51 -22.19
C ASP A 238 22.11 -20.35 -22.62
N ILE A 239 22.11 -20.80 -23.87
CA ILE A 239 23.22 -21.56 -24.46
C ILE A 239 24.09 -20.59 -25.24
N ASP A 240 25.40 -20.63 -25.03
CA ASP A 240 26.30 -19.80 -25.83
C ASP A 240 26.27 -20.26 -27.31
N PRO A 241 25.95 -19.36 -28.26
CA PRO A 241 25.80 -19.72 -29.66
C PRO A 241 27.10 -20.17 -30.34
N VAL A 242 28.26 -19.87 -29.76
CA VAL A 242 29.59 -20.19 -30.32
C VAL A 242 30.12 -21.50 -29.77
N THR A 243 30.05 -21.69 -28.45
CA THR A 243 30.62 -22.87 -27.78
C THR A 243 29.62 -24.00 -27.64
N GLN A 244 28.31 -23.76 -27.84
CA GLN A 244 27.22 -24.70 -27.58
C GLN A 244 27.27 -25.28 -26.15
N GLN A 245 27.83 -24.50 -25.23
CA GLN A 245 27.91 -24.80 -23.80
C GLN A 245 26.82 -24.06 -23.03
#